data_AF-W2NNQ3-F1
#
_entry.id   AF-W2NNQ3-F1
#
_cell.length_a   1.000
_cell.length_b   1.000
_cell.length_c   1.000
_cell.angle_alpha   90.00
_cell.angle_beta   90.00
_cell.angle_gamma   90.00
#
_symmetry.space_group_name_H-M   'P 1'
#
loop_
_entity.id
_entity.type
_entity.pdbx_description
1 polymer ?
#
loop_
_entity_poly.entity_id
_entity_poly.type
_entity_poly.pdbx_seq_one_letter_code
_entity_poly.pdbx_strand_id
1 'polypeptide(L)' 'MPRTPGKRDVTPQKRVTIGLYLAGLSENGRLPRGSKKLVMQTFKISRGSADSIWRLRRIQTQ' A
#
# COMPACT_ATOMS: atom_id res chain seq x y z
N MET A 1 -7.62 13.29 -18.15
CA MET A 1 -7.07 12.11 -17.44
C MET A 1 -7.68 12.04 -16.04
N PRO A 2 -8.21 10.89 -15.59
CA PRO A 2 -8.68 10.75 -14.21
C PRO A 2 -7.51 10.94 -13.24
N ARG A 3 -7.69 11.77 -12.21
CA ARG A 3 -6.66 11.97 -11.18
C ARG A 3 -6.49 10.69 -10.38
N THR A 4 -5.23 10.30 -10.13
CA THR A 4 -4.95 9.18 -9.22
C THR A 4 -5.11 9.69 -7.79
N PRO A 5 -5.94 9.03 -6.94
CA PRO A 5 -6.13 9.41 -5.55
C PRO A 5 -4.79 9.54 -4.81
N GLY A 6 -4.59 10.69 -4.15
CA GLY A 6 -3.44 10.96 -3.30
C GLY A 6 -3.60 10.35 -1.91
N LYS A 7 -2.58 10.51 -1.07
CA LYS A 7 -2.55 9.96 0.31
C LYS A 7 -3.77 10.38 1.13
N ARG A 8 -4.24 11.63 0.98
CA ARG A 8 -5.42 12.17 1.70
C ARG A 8 -6.74 11.62 1.18
N ASP A 9 -6.78 11.12 -0.05
CA ASP A 9 -7.99 10.60 -0.69
C ASP A 9 -8.23 9.10 -0.40
N VAL A 10 -7.24 8.40 0.19
CA VAL A 10 -7.42 7.01 0.62
C VAL A 10 -8.03 7.00 2.02
N THR A 11 -9.30 6.62 2.10
CA THR A 11 -10.04 6.48 3.36
C THR A 11 -9.32 5.53 4.33
N PRO A 12 -9.49 5.71 5.65
CA PRO A 12 -8.84 4.85 6.66
C PRO A 12 -9.09 3.36 6.43
N GLN A 13 -10.34 2.97 6.14
CA GLN A 13 -10.71 1.59 5.83
C GLN A 13 -9.92 1.04 4.63
N LYS A 14 -9.84 1.81 3.54
CA LYS A 14 -9.10 1.41 2.35
C LYS A 14 -7.59 1.27 2.65
N ARG A 15 -7.02 2.12 3.51
CA ARG A 15 -5.61 1.98 3.95
C ARG A 15 -5.37 0.68 4.71
N VAL A 16 -6.28 0.28 5.60
CA VAL A 16 -6.19 -0.99 6.34
C VAL A 16 -6.21 -2.17 5.38
N THR A 17 -7.15 -2.19 4.43
CA THR A 17 -7.23 -3.25 3.41
C THR A 17 -5.95 -3.34 2.57
N ILE A 18 -5.41 -2.20 2.12
CA ILE A 18 -4.14 -2.16 1.37
C ILE A 18 -2.98 -2.67 2.22
N GLY A 19 -2.93 -2.30 3.50
CA GLY A 19 -1.90 -2.75 4.43
C GLY A 19 -1.92 -4.26 4.65
N LEU A 20 -3.10 -4.85 4.86
CA LEU A 20 -3.29 -6.29 4.98
C LEU A 20 -2.93 -7.03 3.69
N TYR A 21 -3.33 -6.49 2.54
CA TYR A 21 -2.98 -7.06 1.25
C TYR A 21 -1.46 -7.08 1.01
N LEU A 22 -0.77 -5.97 1.32
CA LEU A 22 0.69 -5.89 1.27
C LEU A 22 1.35 -6.85 2.27
N ALA A 23 0.75 -7.05 3.45
CA ALA A 23 1.26 -8.00 4.43
C ALA A 23 1.16 -9.46 3.93
N GLY A 24 0.05 -9.83 3.29
CA GLY A 24 -0.11 -11.14 2.66
C GLY A 24 0.85 -11.37 1.49
N LEU A 25 1.24 -10.31 0.77
CA LEU A 25 2.27 -10.38 -0.27
C LEU A 25 3.71 -10.35 0.27
N SER A 26 3.91 -10.10 1.56
CA SER A 26 5.25 -9.95 2.12
C SER A 26 5.82 -11.29 2.58
N GLU A 27 7.07 -11.54 2.25
CA GLU A 27 7.83 -12.71 2.70
C GLU A 27 8.99 -12.21 3.57
N ASN A 28 9.14 -12.74 4.78
CA ASN A 28 10.18 -12.33 5.74
C ASN A 28 10.21 -10.80 6.00
N GLY A 29 9.03 -10.16 6.04
CA GLY A 29 8.91 -8.72 6.24
C GLY A 29 9.39 -7.86 5.06
N ARG A 30 9.68 -8.46 3.91
CA ARG A 30 10.06 -7.78 2.67
C ARG A 30 8.96 -7.95 1.63
N LEU A 31 8.72 -6.90 0.85
CA LEU A 31 7.85 -6.97 -0.31
C LEU A 31 8.65 -7.46 -1.52
N PRO A 32 8.22 -8.55 -2.17
CA PRO A 32 8.78 -9.02 -3.43
C PRO A 32 8.76 -7.92 -4.52
N ARG A 33 9.63 -8.10 -5.52
CA ARG A 33 9.67 -7.21 -6.68
C ARG A 33 8.33 -7.29 -7.41
N GLY A 34 7.70 -6.13 -7.63
CA GLY A 34 6.41 -6.04 -8.34
C GLY A 34 5.18 -5.93 -7.42
N SER A 35 5.27 -6.28 -6.13
CA SER A 35 4.13 -6.19 -5.21
C SER A 35 3.54 -4.77 -5.12
N LYS A 36 4.40 -3.74 -5.17
CA LYS A 36 3.94 -2.34 -5.21
C LYS A 36 3.16 -2.03 -6.50
N LYS A 37 3.59 -2.55 -7.65
CA LYS A 37 2.89 -2.37 -8.93
C LYS A 37 1.52 -3.04 -8.89
N LEU A 38 1.46 -4.24 -8.33
CA LEU A 38 0.21 -4.99 -8.16
C LEU A 38 -0.78 -4.23 -7.28
N VAL A 39 -0.34 -3.67 -6.15
CA VAL A 39 -1.19 -2.83 -5.29
C VAL A 39 -1.67 -1.57 -5.98
N MET A 40 -0.79 -0.88 -6.73
CA MET A 40 -1.18 0.31 -7.47
C MET A 40 -2.29 0.00 -8.49
N GLN A 41 -2.17 -1.10 -9.22
CA GLN A 41 -3.17 -1.53 -10.20
C GLN A 41 -4.47 -1.96 -9.53
N THR A 42 -4.39 -2.76 -8.46
CA THR A 42 -5.54 -3.32 -7.75
C THR A 42 -6.37 -2.23 -7.07
N PHE A 43 -5.72 -1.30 -6.36
CA PHE A 43 -6.41 -0.30 -5.54
C PHE A 43 -6.54 1.07 -6.22
N LYS A 44 -5.98 1.20 -7.44
CA LYS A 44 -5.91 2.44 -8.24
C LYS A 44 -5.31 3.59 -7.41
N ILE A 45 -4.15 3.35 -6.81
CA ILE A 45 -3.45 4.34 -5.96
C ILE A 45 -2.08 4.70 -6.52
N SER A 46 -1.54 5.84 -6.09
CA SER A 46 -0.18 6.25 -6.44
C SER A 46 0.88 5.41 -5.71
N ARG A 47 2.07 5.32 -6.32
CA ARG A 47 3.24 4.64 -5.73
C ARG A 47 3.60 5.21 -4.36
N GLY A 48 3.52 6.53 -4.20
CA GLY A 48 3.80 7.21 -2.93
C GLY A 48 2.81 6.82 -1.82
N SER A 49 1.54 6.62 -2.16
CA SER A 49 0.53 6.16 -1.20
C SER A 49 0.81 4.71 -0.77
N ALA A 50 1.12 3.82 -1.71
CA ALA A 50 1.50 2.44 -1.40
C ALA A 50 2.76 2.37 -0.52
N ASP A 51 3.76 3.19 -0.81
CA ASP A 51 5.00 3.26 -0.01
C ASP A 51 4.74 3.79 1.41
N SER A 52 3.93 4.85 1.54
CA SER A 52 3.58 5.41 2.85
C SER A 52 2.78 4.42 3.70
N ILE A 53 1.86 3.65 3.12
CA ILE A 53 1.10 2.63 3.84
C ILE A 53 2.03 1.50 4.31
N TRP A 54 2.93 1.04 3.44
CA TRP A 54 3.91 0.02 3.81
C TRP A 54 4.88 0.48 4.90
N ARG A 55 5.38 1.71 4.84
CA ARG A 55 6.28 2.27 5.87
C ARG A 55 5.60 2.37 7.23
N LEU A 56 4.34 2.81 7.28
CA LEU A 56 3.58 2.92 8.53
C LEU A 56 3.43 1.56 9.22
N ARG A 57 3.29 0.46 8.46
CA ARG A 57 3.27 -0.89 9.02
C ARG A 57 4.55 -1.22 9.79
N ARG A 58 5.74 -0.89 9.25
CA ARG A 58 7.02 -1.21 9.93
C ARG A 58 7.17 -0.52 11.29
N ILE A 59 6.50 0.60 11.51
CA ILE A 59 6.56 1.35 12.77
C ILE A 59 5.65 0.69 13.85
N GLN A 60 4.59 -0.01 13.45
CA GLN A 60 3.67 -0.67 14.39
C GLN A 60 4.09 -2.10 14.77
N THR A 61 5.12 -2.67 14.11
CA THR A 61 5.60 -4.05 14.39
C THR A 61 6.98 -4.06 15.08
N GLN A 62 7.42 -2.91 15.58
CA GLN A 62 8.55 -2.75 16.51
C GLN A 62 7.97 -2.50 17.89
#